data_AF-A0A6H1U4I6-F1
#
_entry.id   AF-A0A6H1U4I6-F1
#
_cell.length_a   1.000
_cell.length_b   1.000
_cell.length_c   1.000
_cell.angle_alpha   90.00
_cell.angle_beta   90.00
_cell.angle_gamma   90.00
#
_symmetry.space_group_name_H-M   'P 1'
#
loop_
_entity.id
_entity.type
_entity.pdbx_description
1 polymer ?
#
loop_
_entity_poly.entity_id
_entity_poly.type
_entity_poly.pdbx_seq_one_letter_code
_entity_poly.pdbx_strand_id
1 'polypeptide(L)'
;MSEYSCYEQLGLKEDASFEEIQDARDRLMEEHSGDPKRVESIEAAYDEILMLRLKQRQEGKIKVPEGIRFPEKTTTIPTKIPTPPTQEAPAWLQNLLDTPSQPDILWPGGIFLGLSALTLFQPSSAPLALAVGVGFSLYFLNRKENKFGRAVTIAVISLTLGLVLGTPLGNLLHGSMGVLLSPDAIAAGFTFFAMWLATSFLR
;
A
#
# COMPACT_ATOMS: atom_id res chain seq x y z
N MET A 1 39.06 -21.25 -47.10
CA MET A 1 39.14 -19.80 -47.40
C MET A 1 39.33 -19.13 -46.06
N SER A 2 40.40 -18.35 -45.89
CA SER A 2 40.79 -17.78 -44.60
C SER A 2 39.75 -16.74 -44.17
N GLU A 3 38.84 -17.15 -43.27
CA GLU A 3 37.95 -16.22 -42.58
C GLU A 3 38.83 -15.34 -41.69
N TYR A 4 39.17 -14.14 -42.16
CA TYR A 4 39.76 -13.12 -41.30
C TYR A 4 38.75 -12.81 -40.21
N SER A 5 39.17 -12.91 -38.95
CA SER A 5 38.33 -12.57 -37.80
C SER A 5 37.81 -11.15 -38.01
N CYS A 6 36.53 -10.88 -37.75
CA CYS A 6 35.90 -9.57 -37.95
C CYS A 6 36.72 -8.43 -37.29
N TYR A 7 37.42 -8.75 -36.21
CA TYR A 7 38.37 -7.87 -35.53
C TYR A 7 39.61 -7.56 -36.37
N GLU A 8 40.19 -8.54 -37.06
CA GLU A 8 41.33 -8.35 -37.96
C GLU A 8 40.97 -7.49 -39.18
N GLN A 9 39.73 -7.58 -39.67
CA GLN A 9 39.24 -6.74 -40.77
C GLN A 9 39.16 -5.25 -40.39
N LEU A 10 38.95 -4.94 -39.11
CA LEU A 10 39.00 -3.59 -38.55
C LEU A 10 40.39 -3.23 -37.96
N GLY A 11 41.38 -4.13 -38.05
CA GLY A 11 42.72 -3.93 -37.50
C GLY A 11 42.77 -3.95 -35.96
N LEU A 12 41.79 -4.58 -35.32
CA LEU A 12 41.63 -4.65 -33.88
C LEU A 12 41.94 -6.05 -33.34
N LYS A 13 42.25 -6.12 -32.05
CA LYS A 13 42.36 -7.38 -31.32
C LYS A 13 40.99 -7.81 -30.80
N GLU A 14 40.80 -9.10 -30.56
CA GLU A 14 39.53 -9.68 -30.07
C GLU A 14 39.12 -9.16 -28.67
N ASP A 15 40.05 -8.58 -27.91
CA ASP A 15 39.85 -7.97 -26.59
C ASP A 15 39.62 -6.45 -26.61
N ALA A 16 39.59 -5.82 -27.79
CA ALA A 16 39.39 -4.37 -27.92
C ALA A 16 38.09 -3.90 -27.26
N SER A 17 38.10 -2.72 -26.64
CA SER A 17 36.90 -2.17 -25.99
C SER A 17 35.83 -1.75 -27.02
N PHE A 18 34.59 -1.50 -26.58
CA PHE A 18 33.55 -1.03 -27.52
C PHE A 18 33.88 0.34 -28.13
N GLU A 19 34.48 1.22 -27.34
CA GLU A 19 34.89 2.56 -27.76
C GLU A 19 35.98 2.48 -28.85
N GLU A 20 36.97 1.61 -28.68
CA GLU A 20 38.01 1.36 -29.69
C GLU A 20 37.46 0.81 -31.02
N ILE A 21 36.39 0.01 -30.97
CA ILE A 21 35.72 -0.51 -32.17
C ILE A 21 34.99 0.60 -32.93
N GLN A 22 34.34 1.52 -32.21
CA GLN A 22 33.68 2.67 -32.82
C GLN A 22 34.70 3.61 -33.47
N ASP A 23 35.78 3.93 -32.77
CA ASP A 23 36.85 4.80 -33.28
C ASP A 23 37.54 4.22 -34.52
N ALA A 24 37.74 2.90 -34.56
CA ALA A 24 38.34 2.23 -35.73
C ALA A 24 37.40 2.27 -36.94
N ARG A 25 36.10 2.04 -36.73
CA ARG A 25 35.08 2.12 -37.79
C ARG A 25 35.02 3.53 -38.36
N ASP A 26 34.94 4.54 -37.51
CA ASP A 26 34.80 5.94 -37.95
C ASP A 26 36.05 6.40 -38.73
N ARG A 27 37.25 6.02 -38.27
CA ARG A 27 38.51 6.27 -38.99
C ARG A 27 38.58 5.60 -40.36
N LEU A 28 38.22 4.32 -40.44
CA LEU A 28 38.25 3.56 -41.70
C LEU A 28 37.16 4.03 -42.67
N MET A 29 36.03 4.50 -42.15
CA MET A 29 34.95 5.09 -42.94
C MET A 29 35.37 6.43 -43.55
N GLU A 30 36.09 7.27 -42.80
CA GLU A 30 36.68 8.52 -43.32
C GLU A 30 37.78 8.25 -44.36
N GLU A 31 38.68 7.29 -44.11
CA GLU A 31 39.78 6.96 -45.03
C GLU A 31 39.30 6.31 -46.35
N HIS A 32 38.18 5.58 -46.31
CA HIS A 32 37.63 4.87 -47.46
C HIS A 32 36.29 5.41 -47.98
N SER A 33 35.94 6.66 -47.64
CA SER A 33 34.69 7.34 -48.07
C SER A 33 34.45 7.38 -49.59
N GLY A 34 35.47 7.13 -50.41
CA GLY A 34 35.39 7.10 -51.88
C GLY A 34 35.24 5.71 -52.51
N ASP A 35 35.32 4.62 -51.74
CA ASP A 35 35.25 3.23 -52.24
C ASP A 35 34.08 2.48 -51.59
N PRO A 36 32.91 2.41 -52.27
CA PRO A 36 31.68 1.88 -51.67
C PRO A 36 31.81 0.42 -51.25
N LYS A 37 32.67 -0.37 -51.91
CA LYS A 37 32.88 -1.79 -51.57
C LYS A 37 33.63 -1.95 -50.25
N ARG A 38 34.56 -1.03 -49.97
CA ARG A 38 35.31 -1.03 -48.71
C ARG A 38 34.43 -0.57 -47.56
N VAL A 39 33.61 0.46 -47.78
CA VAL A 39 32.64 0.92 -46.78
C VAL A 39 31.67 -0.19 -46.41
N GLU A 40 31.12 -0.90 -47.39
CA GLU A 40 30.24 -2.06 -47.15
C GLU A 40 30.95 -3.17 -46.34
N SER A 41 32.22 -3.47 -46.63
CA SER A 41 32.96 -4.46 -45.85
C SER A 41 33.23 -4.03 -44.40
N ILE A 42 33.45 -2.73 -44.15
CA ILE A 42 33.67 -2.17 -42.81
C ILE A 42 32.38 -2.24 -41.99
N GLU A 43 31.23 -1.92 -42.61
CA GLU A 43 29.93 -2.02 -41.95
C GLU A 43 29.55 -3.47 -41.65
N ALA A 44 29.79 -4.39 -42.58
CA ALA A 44 29.56 -5.82 -42.36
C ALA A 44 30.40 -6.36 -41.20
N ALA A 45 31.70 -6.02 -41.13
CA ALA A 45 32.57 -6.43 -40.03
C ALA A 45 32.12 -5.84 -38.68
N TYR A 46 31.64 -4.60 -38.67
CA TYR A 46 31.11 -3.95 -37.47
C TYR A 46 29.82 -4.63 -36.96
N ASP A 47 28.90 -4.95 -37.86
CA ASP A 47 27.66 -5.65 -37.53
C ASP A 47 27.92 -7.08 -37.01
N GLU A 48 28.89 -7.78 -37.58
CA GLU A 48 29.32 -9.10 -37.11
C GLU A 48 29.89 -9.03 -35.68
N ILE A 49 30.71 -8.03 -35.36
CA ILE A 49 31.22 -7.80 -34.00
C ILE A 49 30.08 -7.50 -33.02
N LEU A 50 29.10 -6.69 -33.44
CA LEU A 50 27.93 -6.36 -32.62
C LEU A 50 27.09 -7.60 -32.32
N MET A 51 26.84 -8.44 -33.33
CA MET A 51 26.11 -9.70 -33.19
C MET A 51 26.87 -10.71 -32.32
N LEU A 52 28.19 -10.79 -32.46
CA LEU A 52 29.04 -11.67 -31.66
C LEU A 52 29.00 -11.28 -30.17
N ARG A 53 29.03 -9.97 -29.87
CA ARG A 53 28.87 -9.47 -28.48
C ARG A 53 27.48 -9.64 -27.92
N LEU A 54 26.44 -9.46 -28.74
CA LEU A 54 25.07 -9.74 -28.34
C LEU A 54 24.92 -11.22 -27.95
N LYS A 55 25.48 -12.13 -28.76
CA LYS A 55 25.50 -13.57 -28.48
C LYS A 55 26.28 -13.89 -27.19
N GLN A 56 27.43 -13.25 -26.96
CA GLN A 56 28.18 -13.38 -25.70
C GLN A 56 27.37 -12.91 -24.47
N ARG A 57 26.56 -11.84 -24.63
CA ARG A 57 25.63 -11.36 -23.60
C ARG A 57 24.47 -12.33 -23.35
N GLN A 58 23.93 -12.93 -24.41
CA GLN A 58 22.86 -13.93 -24.32
C GLN A 58 23.34 -15.27 -23.74
N GLU A 59 24.57 -15.68 -24.04
CA GLU A 59 25.20 -16.91 -23.51
C GLU A 59 25.63 -16.77 -22.03
N GLY A 60 25.45 -15.61 -21.40
CA GLY A 60 25.80 -15.40 -19.99
C GLY A 60 27.31 -15.43 -19.70
N LYS A 61 28.16 -15.36 -20.73
CA LYS A 61 29.63 -15.38 -20.62
C LYS A 61 30.24 -14.04 -20.23
N ILE A 62 29.44 -12.97 -20.15
CA ILE A 62 29.88 -11.74 -19.51
C ILE A 62 29.91 -12.04 -18.01
N LYS A 63 31.13 -12.22 -17.46
CA LYS A 63 31.35 -12.21 -16.02
C LYS A 63 30.73 -10.93 -15.48
N VAL A 64 29.57 -11.06 -14.84
CA VAL A 64 28.98 -9.99 -14.05
C VAL A 64 30.05 -9.61 -13.03
N PRO A 65 30.54 -8.36 -12.98
CA PRO A 65 31.33 -7.91 -11.85
C PRO A 65 30.51 -8.20 -10.60
N GLU A 66 31.03 -9.03 -9.69
CA GLU A 66 30.40 -9.40 -8.42
C GLU A 66 30.23 -8.15 -7.55
N GLY A 67 29.21 -7.34 -7.85
CA GLY A 67 29.00 -6.04 -7.24
C GLY A 67 27.58 -5.50 -7.39
N ILE A 68 26.74 -6.14 -8.22
CA ILE A 68 25.29 -5.92 -8.17
C ILE A 68 24.66 -7.06 -7.39
N ARG A 69 24.49 -6.82 -6.08
CA ARG A 69 23.52 -7.55 -5.25
C ARG A 69 22.17 -7.42 -5.94
N PHE A 70 21.73 -8.49 -6.59
CA PHE A 70 20.32 -8.66 -6.85
C PHE A 70 19.59 -8.45 -5.53
N PRO A 71 18.47 -7.71 -5.50
CA PRO A 71 17.58 -7.76 -4.37
C PRO A 71 16.98 -9.18 -4.35
N GLU A 72 17.77 -10.14 -3.85
CA GLU A 72 17.18 -11.22 -3.08
C GLU A 72 16.21 -10.52 -2.15
N LYS A 73 14.94 -10.82 -2.34
CA LYS A 73 13.92 -10.57 -1.33
C LYS A 73 14.57 -10.96 -0.02
N THR A 74 14.92 -9.97 0.80
CA THR A 74 15.22 -10.19 2.20
C THR A 74 13.93 -10.77 2.73
N THR A 75 13.83 -12.09 2.64
CA THR A 75 12.92 -12.86 3.46
C THR A 75 13.55 -12.64 4.80
N THR A 76 13.14 -11.58 5.48
CA THR A 76 13.46 -11.32 6.86
C THR A 76 12.97 -12.56 7.57
N ILE A 77 13.86 -13.53 7.75
CA ILE A 77 13.64 -14.60 8.72
C ILE A 77 13.46 -13.79 9.99
N PRO A 78 12.25 -13.71 10.57
CA PRO A 78 12.10 -13.00 11.82
C PRO A 78 13.01 -13.75 12.76
N THR A 79 14.01 -13.06 13.31
CA THR A 79 14.72 -13.54 14.48
C THR A 79 13.62 -13.83 15.48
N LYS A 80 13.29 -15.12 15.62
CA LYS A 80 12.32 -15.64 16.56
C LYS A 80 12.98 -15.48 17.93
N ILE A 81 12.94 -14.26 18.43
CA ILE A 81 12.91 -14.01 19.86
C ILE A 81 11.76 -14.91 20.34
N PRO A 82 11.98 -15.84 21.26
CA PRO A 82 10.91 -16.67 21.79
C PRO A 82 10.01 -15.77 22.64
N THR A 83 9.13 -15.04 21.97
CA THR A 83 7.99 -14.40 22.59
C THR A 83 7.10 -15.54 23.10
N PRO A 84 6.60 -15.49 24.34
CA PRO A 84 5.64 -16.48 24.82
C PRO A 84 4.46 -16.57 23.84
N PRO A 85 3.78 -17.73 23.74
CA PRO A 85 2.70 -17.93 22.80
C PRO A 85 1.52 -17.02 23.16
N THR A 86 1.53 -15.80 22.65
CA THR A 86 0.34 -14.96 22.64
C THR A 86 -0.62 -15.64 21.67
N GLN A 87 -1.77 -16.08 22.16
CA GLN A 87 -2.85 -16.59 21.30
C GLN A 87 -3.13 -15.56 20.21
N GLU A 88 -2.66 -15.82 18.99
CA GLU A 88 -2.94 -14.95 17.88
C GLU A 88 -4.44 -15.02 17.60
N ALA A 89 -5.10 -13.86 17.65
CA ALA A 89 -6.50 -13.74 17.32
C ALA A 89 -6.75 -14.33 15.91
N PRO A 90 -7.90 -14.97 15.66
CA PRO A 90 -8.19 -15.56 14.37
C PRO A 90 -8.16 -14.51 13.25
N ALA A 91 -7.73 -14.89 12.04
CA ALA A 91 -7.40 -13.97 10.93
C ALA A 91 -8.56 -13.05 10.52
N TRP A 92 -9.80 -13.47 10.72
CA TRP A 92 -10.98 -12.63 10.49
C TRP A 92 -11.07 -11.44 11.45
N LEU A 93 -10.59 -11.58 12.69
CA LEU A 93 -10.56 -10.52 13.70
C LEU A 93 -9.40 -9.55 13.45
N GLN A 94 -8.25 -10.06 13.00
CA GLN A 94 -7.10 -9.23 12.62
C GLN A 94 -7.41 -8.33 11.41
N ASN A 95 -8.22 -8.83 10.47
CA ASN A 95 -8.69 -8.05 9.32
C ASN A 95 -9.81 -7.04 9.65
N LEU A 96 -10.39 -7.12 10.86
CA LEU A 96 -11.40 -6.19 11.34
C LEU A 96 -10.79 -5.10 12.22
N LEU A 97 -9.77 -5.42 13.02
CA LEU A 97 -9.11 -4.46 13.91
C LEU A 97 -8.09 -3.60 13.16
N ASP A 98 -8.31 -2.29 13.14
CA ASP A 98 -7.27 -1.33 12.79
C ASP A 98 -6.38 -1.05 13.99
N THR A 99 -5.15 -0.59 13.74
CA THR A 99 -4.32 0.05 14.78
C THR A 99 -4.44 1.56 14.61
N PRO A 100 -5.44 2.21 15.24
CA PRO A 100 -5.72 3.61 14.96
C PRO A 100 -4.60 4.53 15.42
N SER A 101 -4.33 5.55 14.61
CA SER A 101 -3.48 6.67 15.02
C SER A 101 -4.23 7.56 16.01
N GLN A 102 -3.54 8.22 16.95
CA GLN A 102 -4.17 9.10 17.94
C GLN A 102 -5.18 10.12 17.36
N PRO A 103 -4.91 10.83 16.24
CA PRO A 103 -5.88 11.76 15.68
C PRO A 103 -7.15 11.08 15.15
N ASP A 104 -7.07 9.83 14.69
CA ASP A 104 -8.23 9.07 14.19
C ASP A 104 -9.20 8.66 15.30
N ILE A 105 -8.76 8.68 16.55
CA ILE A 105 -9.60 8.40 17.74
C ILE A 105 -10.20 9.69 18.29
N LEU A 106 -9.40 10.75 18.37
CA LEU A 106 -9.77 12.01 19.00
C LEU A 106 -10.82 12.79 18.20
N TRP A 107 -10.72 12.80 16.87
CA TRP A 107 -11.69 13.51 16.01
C TRP A 107 -13.11 12.93 16.11
N PRO A 108 -13.33 11.62 15.88
CA PRO A 108 -14.65 11.02 16.08
C PRO A 108 -15.09 11.13 17.54
N GLY A 109 -14.16 10.97 18.49
CA GLY A 109 -14.44 11.09 19.92
C GLY A 109 -15.04 12.44 20.30
N GLY A 110 -14.46 13.54 19.80
CA GLY A 110 -14.99 14.89 20.04
C GLY A 110 -16.39 15.09 19.47
N ILE A 111 -16.66 14.58 18.26
CA ILE A 111 -17.97 14.71 17.60
C ILE A 111 -19.04 13.92 18.36
N PHE A 112 -18.76 12.65 18.68
CA PHE A 112 -19.70 11.79 19.39
C PHE A 112 -19.93 12.24 20.83
N LEU A 113 -18.91 12.76 21.51
CA LEU A 113 -19.06 13.36 22.84
C LEU A 113 -19.91 14.64 22.76
N GLY A 114 -19.67 15.50 21.76
CA GLY A 114 -20.49 16.69 21.52
C GLY A 114 -21.96 16.35 21.26
N LEU A 115 -22.24 15.35 20.42
CA LEU A 115 -23.60 14.87 20.16
C LEU A 115 -24.22 14.24 21.42
N SER A 116 -23.47 13.47 22.19
CA SER A 116 -23.94 12.91 23.45
C SER A 116 -24.31 14.00 24.46
N ALA A 117 -23.47 15.03 24.60
CA ALA A 117 -23.76 16.18 25.46
C ALA A 117 -25.03 16.92 25.00
N LEU A 118 -25.18 17.14 23.69
CA LEU A 118 -26.39 17.74 23.11
C LEU A 118 -27.66 16.99 23.52
N THR A 119 -27.64 15.65 23.48
CA THR A 119 -28.81 14.84 23.87
C THR A 119 -29.14 14.93 25.35
N LEU A 120 -28.16 15.21 26.22
CA LEU A 120 -28.40 15.42 27.66
C LEU A 120 -29.06 16.78 27.93
N PHE A 121 -28.63 17.84 27.24
CA PHE A 121 -29.23 19.17 27.39
C PHE A 121 -30.59 19.29 26.71
N GLN A 122 -30.75 18.61 25.57
CA GLN A 122 -31.97 18.67 24.77
C GLN A 122 -32.40 17.26 24.31
N PRO A 123 -33.11 16.50 25.18
CA PRO A 123 -33.55 15.14 24.88
C PRO A 123 -34.43 15.02 23.62
N SER A 124 -35.21 16.06 23.31
CA SER A 124 -36.04 16.10 22.10
C SER A 124 -35.25 16.05 20.79
N SER A 125 -33.96 16.38 20.84
CA SER A 125 -33.06 16.32 19.68
C SER A 125 -32.39 14.95 19.49
N ALA A 126 -32.63 13.97 20.38
CA ALA A 126 -31.96 12.67 20.34
C ALA A 126 -32.08 11.93 18.99
N PRO A 127 -33.27 11.84 18.34
CA PRO A 127 -33.38 11.18 17.04
C PRO A 127 -32.57 11.90 15.94
N LEU A 128 -32.53 13.23 15.98
CA LEU A 128 -31.76 14.04 15.03
C LEU A 128 -30.26 13.89 15.27
N ALA A 129 -29.83 13.92 16.53
CA ALA A 129 -28.45 13.70 16.92
C ALA A 129 -27.96 12.31 16.49
N LEU A 130 -28.80 11.28 16.62
CA LEU A 130 -28.52 9.93 16.13
C LEU A 130 -28.39 9.88 14.61
N ALA A 131 -29.31 10.52 13.87
CA ALA A 131 -29.22 10.58 12.42
C ALA A 131 -27.93 11.27 11.95
N VAL A 132 -27.54 12.37 12.59
CA VAL A 132 -26.27 13.06 12.33
C VAL A 132 -25.08 12.19 12.71
N GLY A 133 -25.13 11.50 13.85
CA GLY A 133 -24.10 10.56 14.30
C GLY A 133 -23.90 9.39 13.32
N VAL A 134 -24.98 8.85 12.77
CA VAL A 134 -24.92 7.85 11.69
C VAL A 134 -24.23 8.42 10.46
N GLY A 135 -24.58 9.63 10.03
CA GLY A 135 -23.92 10.32 8.91
C GLY A 135 -22.41 10.47 9.12
N PHE A 136 -21.98 10.93 10.30
CA PHE A 136 -20.56 11.03 10.63
C PHE A 136 -19.88 9.66 10.67
N SER A 137 -20.52 8.66 11.29
CA SER A 137 -19.95 7.30 11.34
C SER A 137 -19.71 6.73 9.94
N LEU A 138 -20.68 6.90 9.03
CA LEU A 138 -20.56 6.48 7.64
C LEU A 138 -19.45 7.22 6.92
N TYR A 139 -19.35 8.54 7.11
CA TYR A 139 -18.29 9.35 6.51
C TYR A 139 -16.89 8.90 6.97
N PHE A 140 -16.68 8.71 8.28
CA PHE A 140 -15.38 8.30 8.81
C PHE A 140 -15.02 6.87 8.40
N LEU A 141 -15.96 5.91 8.43
CA LEU A 141 -15.70 4.54 7.96
C LEU A 141 -15.43 4.52 6.45
N ASN A 142 -16.22 5.25 5.65
CA ASN A 142 -16.03 5.30 4.21
C ASN A 142 -14.67 5.91 3.85
N ARG A 143 -14.25 6.97 4.56
CA ARG A 143 -12.95 7.60 4.37
C ARG A 143 -11.78 6.66 4.69
N LYS A 144 -11.91 5.76 5.66
CA LYS A 144 -10.87 4.78 6.02
C LYS A 144 -10.78 3.63 5.02
N GLU A 145 -11.90 3.03 4.64
CA GLU A 145 -11.90 1.78 3.84
C GLU A 145 -12.13 1.97 2.34
N ASN A 146 -12.66 3.11 1.90
CA ASN A 146 -13.23 3.32 0.56
C ASN A 146 -14.28 2.26 0.13
N LYS A 147 -14.82 1.49 1.08
CA LYS A 147 -15.83 0.44 0.86
C LYS A 147 -17.16 0.83 1.50
N PHE A 148 -18.02 1.50 0.74
CA PHE A 148 -19.31 1.99 1.24
C PHE A 148 -20.20 0.87 1.83
N GLY A 149 -20.26 -0.30 1.19
CA GLY A 149 -21.10 -1.41 1.67
C GLY A 149 -20.70 -1.92 3.06
N ARG A 150 -19.40 -2.11 3.30
CA ARG A 150 -18.88 -2.55 4.61
C ARG A 150 -19.08 -1.47 5.67
N ALA A 151 -18.82 -0.22 5.32
CA ALA A 151 -19.08 0.93 6.18
C ALA A 151 -20.55 0.98 6.66
N VAL A 152 -21.51 0.75 5.74
CA VAL A 152 -22.94 0.69 6.07
C VAL A 152 -23.24 -0.47 7.02
N THR A 153 -22.70 -1.67 6.75
CA THR A 153 -22.95 -2.82 7.64
C THR A 153 -22.44 -2.59 9.06
N ILE A 154 -21.23 -2.02 9.21
CA ILE A 154 -20.66 -1.73 10.53
C ILE A 154 -21.45 -0.61 11.23
N ALA A 155 -21.88 0.43 10.50
CA ALA A 155 -22.72 1.49 11.04
C ALA A 155 -24.06 0.95 11.55
N VAL A 156 -24.72 0.06 10.79
CA VAL A 156 -25.97 -0.57 11.20
C VAL A 156 -25.76 -1.50 12.40
N ILE A 157 -24.69 -2.30 12.40
CA ILE A 157 -24.34 -3.19 13.51
C ILE A 157 -24.07 -2.38 14.79
N SER A 158 -23.27 -1.32 14.71
CA SER A 158 -22.96 -0.47 15.87
C SER A 158 -24.19 0.29 16.38
N LEU A 159 -25.05 0.81 15.49
CA LEU A 159 -26.31 1.43 15.86
C LEU A 159 -27.23 0.45 16.59
N THR A 160 -27.42 -0.74 16.02
CA THR A 160 -28.30 -1.77 16.61
C THR A 160 -27.78 -2.27 17.94
N LEU A 161 -26.48 -2.59 18.04
CA LEU A 161 -25.83 -2.95 19.32
C LEU A 161 -25.98 -1.84 20.36
N GLY A 162 -25.71 -0.59 19.97
CA GLY A 162 -25.81 0.56 20.86
C GLY A 162 -27.23 0.76 21.40
N LEU A 163 -28.25 0.57 20.57
CA LEU A 163 -29.65 0.77 20.98
C LEU A 163 -30.16 -0.41 21.82
N VAL A 164 -29.86 -1.64 21.40
CA VAL A 164 -30.24 -2.86 22.12
C VAL A 164 -29.60 -2.90 23.51
N LEU A 165 -28.38 -2.40 23.66
CA LEU A 165 -27.72 -2.28 24.97
C LEU A 165 -28.16 -1.01 25.71
N GLY A 166 -28.31 0.11 25.02
CA GLY A 166 -28.61 1.42 25.62
C GLY A 166 -30.02 1.56 26.17
N THR A 167 -31.04 1.03 25.48
CA THR A 167 -32.45 1.12 25.90
C THR A 167 -32.74 0.42 27.24
N PRO A 168 -32.37 -0.86 27.46
CA PRO A 168 -32.62 -1.51 28.75
C PRO A 168 -31.81 -0.86 29.88
N LEU A 169 -30.55 -0.47 29.62
CA LEU A 169 -29.73 0.24 30.61
C LEU A 169 -30.33 1.60 30.97
N GLY A 170 -30.80 2.36 29.98
CA GLY A 170 -31.48 3.64 30.20
C GLY A 170 -32.75 3.50 31.04
N ASN A 171 -33.55 2.46 30.78
CA ASN A 171 -34.77 2.17 31.55
C ASN A 171 -34.46 1.73 32.99
N LEU A 172 -33.43 0.90 33.20
CA LEU A 172 -33.00 0.48 34.53
C LEU A 172 -32.46 1.67 35.34
N LEU A 173 -31.61 2.48 34.73
CA LEU A 173 -31.02 3.66 35.38
C LEU A 173 -32.07 4.71 35.72
N HIS A 174 -33.04 4.95 34.83
CA HIS A 174 -34.18 5.82 35.11
C HIS A 174 -35.00 5.31 36.30
N GLY A 175 -35.18 3.98 36.42
CA GLY A 175 -35.83 3.34 37.57
C GLY A 175 -35.08 3.51 38.89
N SER A 176 -33.74 3.57 38.87
CA SER A 176 -32.91 3.67 40.08
C SER A 176 -32.49 5.10 40.48
N MET A 177 -32.25 5.98 39.50
CA MET A 177 -31.71 7.33 39.71
C MET A 177 -32.74 8.45 39.54
N GLY A 178 -33.99 8.10 39.23
CA GLY A 178 -35.09 9.06 39.11
C GLY A 178 -34.97 10.00 37.91
N VAL A 179 -36.00 10.86 37.77
CA VAL A 179 -36.40 11.73 36.65
C VAL A 179 -35.31 12.66 36.07
N LEU A 180 -34.10 12.68 36.61
CA LEU A 180 -33.04 13.62 36.21
C LEU A 180 -32.41 13.29 34.84
N LEU A 181 -32.51 12.05 34.37
CA LEU A 181 -31.93 11.60 33.09
C LEU A 181 -33.00 10.95 32.23
N SER A 182 -33.28 11.54 31.06
CA SER A 182 -34.19 10.91 30.10
C SER A 182 -33.61 9.59 29.59
N PRO A 183 -34.40 8.51 29.52
CA PRO A 183 -33.94 7.20 29.06
C PRO A 183 -33.41 7.26 27.62
N ASP A 184 -33.99 8.13 26.78
CA ASP A 184 -33.59 8.33 25.39
C ASP A 184 -32.18 8.94 25.27
N ALA A 185 -31.83 9.90 26.13
CA ALA A 185 -30.49 10.50 26.14
C ALA A 185 -29.42 9.49 26.59
N ILE A 186 -29.76 8.62 27.55
CA ILE A 186 -28.85 7.53 27.97
C ILE A 186 -28.65 6.55 26.83
N ALA A 187 -29.73 6.10 26.19
CA ALA A 187 -29.64 5.20 25.04
C ALA A 187 -28.82 5.82 23.90
N ALA A 188 -29.01 7.11 23.63
CA ALA A 188 -28.23 7.85 22.63
C ALA A 188 -26.74 7.91 22.99
N GLY A 189 -26.39 8.17 24.25
CA GLY A 189 -25.01 8.14 24.72
C GLY A 189 -24.33 6.77 24.50
N PHE A 190 -25.03 5.68 24.82
CA PHE A 190 -24.55 4.32 24.56
C PHE A 190 -24.35 4.04 23.07
N THR A 191 -25.28 4.49 22.21
CA THR A 191 -25.10 4.37 20.76
C THR A 191 -23.91 5.17 20.24
N PHE A 192 -23.71 6.41 20.70
CA PHE A 192 -22.56 7.22 20.30
C PHE A 192 -21.24 6.60 20.76
N PHE A 193 -21.21 5.99 21.93
CA PHE A 193 -20.04 5.25 22.40
C PHE A 193 -19.74 4.03 21.51
N ALA A 194 -20.75 3.24 21.16
CA ALA A 194 -20.61 2.10 20.26
C ALA A 194 -20.12 2.54 18.86
N MET A 195 -20.66 3.64 18.33
CA MET A 195 -20.26 4.20 17.04
C MET A 195 -18.84 4.79 17.06
N TRP A 196 -18.45 5.42 18.16
CA TRP A 196 -17.07 5.87 18.37
C TRP A 196 -16.08 4.70 18.37
N LEU A 197 -16.43 3.61 19.06
CA LEU A 197 -15.59 2.40 19.10
C LEU A 197 -15.50 1.76 17.71
N ALA A 198 -16.61 1.67 16.99
CA ALA A 198 -16.65 1.17 15.62
C ALA A 198 -15.81 2.04 14.66
N THR A 199 -15.94 3.37 14.71
CA THR A 199 -15.15 4.29 13.86
C THR A 199 -13.67 4.32 14.20
N SER A 200 -13.32 4.12 15.46
CA SER A 200 -11.93 4.15 15.92
C SER A 200 -11.21 2.84 15.62
N PHE A 201 -11.79 1.70 15.95
CA PHE A 201 -11.10 0.41 15.98
C PHE A 201 -11.45 -0.53 14.84
N LEU A 202 -12.57 -0.34 14.13
CA LEU A 202 -12.90 -1.19 12.99
C LEU A 202 -12.39 -0.58 11.68
N ARG A 203 -11.87 -1.45 10.83
CA ARG A 203 -11.82 -1.27 9.37
C ARG A 203 -13.18 -1.69 8.81
#